data_AF-A0A3L7YSW0-F1
#
_entry.id   AF-A0A3L7YSW0-F1
#
_cell.length_a   1.000
_cell.length_b   1.000
_cell.length_c   1.000
_cell.angle_alpha   90.00
_cell.angle_beta   90.00
_cell.angle_gamma   90.00
#
_symmetry.space_group_name_H-M   'P 1'
#
loop_
_entity.id
_entity.type
_entity.pdbx_description
1 polymer ?
#
loop_
_entity_poly.entity_id
_entity_poly.type
_entity_poly.pdbx_seq_one_letter_code
_entity_poly.pdbx_strand_id
1 'polypeptide(L)' 'TRIDITKHLGAKRRAIQAHATQIKSDGPLLSLSEQDYIDLGAVEQYRLVAHRLPSEPALPERDLFEGLR' A
#
# COMPACT_ATOMS: atom_id res chain seq x y z
N THR A 1 7.94 -4.97 -5.94
CA THR A 1 8.11 -4.41 -4.58
C THR A 1 6.79 -4.48 -3.84
N ARG A 2 6.83 -4.89 -2.57
CA ARG A 2 5.63 -5.11 -1.74
C ARG A 2 5.84 -4.47 -0.38
N ILE A 3 5.03 -3.46 -0.08
CA ILE A 3 5.10 -2.73 1.19
C ILE A 3 3.98 -3.22 2.09
N ASP A 4 4.33 -3.72 3.27
CA ASP A 4 3.35 -4.07 4.30
C ASP A 4 2.72 -2.80 4.87
N ILE A 5 1.40 -2.70 4.75
CA ILE A 5 0.63 -1.55 5.22
C ILE A 5 -0.31 -1.90 6.38
N THR A 6 -0.16 -3.06 7.01
CA THR A 6 -1.04 -3.56 8.08
C THR A 6 -1.27 -2.48 9.15
N LYS A 7 -0.20 -1.83 9.62
CA LYS A 7 -0.25 -0.77 10.65
C LYS A 7 -0.90 0.54 10.17
N HIS A 8 -1.10 0.69 8.86
CA HIS A 8 -1.58 1.91 8.22
C HIS A 8 -3.01 1.76 7.65
N LEU A 9 -3.62 0.58 7.72
CA LEU A 9 -4.96 0.32 7.19
C LEU A 9 -6.01 1.26 7.77
N GLY A 10 -6.05 1.46 9.09
CA GLY A 10 -6.99 2.37 9.71
C GLY A 10 -6.83 3.83 9.26
N ALA A 11 -5.60 4.29 9.04
CA ALA A 11 -5.33 5.63 8.52
C ALA A 11 -5.79 5.75 7.05
N LYS A 12 -5.49 4.74 6.22
CA LYS A 12 -5.94 4.66 4.83
C LYS A 12 -7.47 4.66 4.73
N ARG A 13 -8.17 3.90 5.58
CA ARG A 13 -9.64 3.86 5.61
C ARG A 13 -10.24 5.24 5.87
N ARG A 14 -9.72 5.96 6.87
CA ARG A 14 -10.17 7.34 7.17
C ARG A 14 -9.92 8.29 6.00
N ALA A 15 -8.78 8.17 5.32
CA ALA A 15 -8.49 8.97 4.13
C ALA A 15 -9.49 8.69 2.99
N ILE A 16 -9.81 7.42 2.73
CA ILE A 16 -10.82 7.02 1.73
C ILE A 16 -12.20 7.61 2.10
N GLN A 17 -12.61 7.50 3.36
CA GLN A 17 -13.89 8.03 3.85
C GLN A 17 -14.00 9.56 3.73
N ALA A 18 -12.88 10.29 3.89
CA ALA A 18 -12.86 11.74 3.73
C ALA A 18 -13.13 12.19 2.27
N HIS A 19 -12.88 11.32 1.28
CA HIS A 19 -13.16 11.56 -0.13
C HIS A 19 -14.59 11.17 -0.54
N ALA A 20 -15.59 11.49 0.28
CA ALA A 20 -16.99 11.07 0.09
C ALA A 20 -17.63 11.50 -1.25
N THR A 21 -17.16 12.59 -1.86
CA THR A 21 -17.65 13.03 -3.19
C THR A 21 -17.03 12.24 -4.35
N GLN A 22 -15.95 11.49 -4.10
CA GLN A 22 -15.18 10.74 -5.11
C GLN A 22 -15.35 9.23 -4.95
N ILE A 23 -15.46 8.75 -3.71
CA ILE A 23 -15.50 7.33 -3.38
C ILE A 23 -16.80 7.05 -2.64
N LYS A 24 -17.60 6.14 -3.20
CA LYS A 24 -18.85 5.72 -2.58
C LYS A 24 -18.59 4.94 -1.29
N SER A 25 -19.36 5.21 -0.25
CA SER A 25 -19.27 4.54 1.04
C SER A 25 -19.60 3.05 0.98
N ASP A 26 -20.43 2.64 0.02
CA ASP A 26 -20.81 1.26 -0.27
C ASP A 26 -19.98 0.63 -1.41
N GLY A 27 -18.91 1.31 -1.84
CA GLY A 27 -18.01 0.84 -2.87
C GLY A 27 -17.05 -0.27 -2.39
N PRO A 28 -16.38 -0.96 -3.33
CA PRO A 28 -15.53 -2.12 -3.04
C PRO A 28 -14.29 -1.81 -2.16
N LEU A 29 -13.91 -0.54 -2.03
CA LEU A 29 -12.80 -0.12 -1.16
C LEU A 29 -13.19 -0.02 0.32
N LEU A 30 -14.48 -0.01 0.63
CA LEU A 30 -15.00 0.13 2.00
C LEU A 30 -15.91 -1.04 2.40
N SER A 31 -16.23 -1.93 1.46
CA SER A 31 -17.06 -3.13 1.67
C SER A 31 -16.38 -4.19 2.54
N LEU A 32 -15.05 -4.22 2.57
CA LEU A 32 -14.27 -5.14 3.40
C LEU A 32 -13.97 -4.52 4.77
N SER A 33 -13.94 -5.37 5.79
CA SER A 33 -13.45 -5.02 7.12
C SER A 33 -11.93 -4.86 7.11
N GLU A 34 -11.37 -4.23 8.15
CA GLU A 34 -9.91 -4.12 8.28
C GLU A 34 -9.25 -5.50 8.39
N GLN A 35 -9.87 -6.45 9.11
CA GLN A 35 -9.35 -7.81 9.24
C GLN A 35 -9.34 -8.55 7.89
N ASP A 36 -10.37 -8.37 7.05
CA ASP A 36 -10.38 -8.97 5.71
C ASP A 36 -9.19 -8.49 4.88
N TYR A 37 -8.82 -7.20 4.99
CA TYR A 37 -7.62 -6.68 4.32
C TYR A 37 -6.33 -7.29 4.86
N ILE A 38 -6.25 -7.53 6.18
CA ILE A 38 -5.09 -8.19 6.82
C ILE A 38 -4.98 -9.63 6.32
N ASP A 39 -6.07 -10.37 6.30
CA ASP A 39 -6.11 -11.78 5.88
C ASP A 39 -5.78 -11.94 4.39
N LEU A 40 -6.12 -10.94 3.57
CA LEU A 40 -5.70 -10.85 2.16
C LEU A 40 -4.24 -10.40 1.98
N GLY A 41 -3.52 -10.16 3.08
CA GLY A 41 -2.10 -9.87 3.09
C GLY A 41 -1.75 -8.41 2.88
N ALA A 42 -2.61 -7.47 3.32
CA ALA A 42 -2.43 -6.01 3.49
C ALA A 42 -1.11 -5.41 2.95
N VAL A 43 -0.92 -5.48 1.63
CA VAL A 43 0.25 -4.93 0.94
C VAL A 43 -0.15 -3.93 -0.12
N GLU A 44 0.70 -2.94 -0.33
CA GLU A 44 0.71 -2.16 -1.55
C GLU A 44 1.83 -2.65 -2.47
N GLN A 45 1.48 -2.81 -3.76
CA GLN A 45 2.38 -3.35 -4.77
C GLN A 45 2.92 -2.23 -5.64
N TYR A 46 4.23 -2.25 -5.82
CA TYR A 46 4.96 -1.28 -6.64
C TYR A 46 5.80 -2.04 -7.67
N ARG A 47 5.95 -1.42 -8.85
CA ARG A 47 6.86 -1.86 -9.91
C ARG A 47 8.01 -0.87 -9.99
N LEU A 48 9.23 -1.37 -9.86
CA LEU A 48 10.42 -0.58 -10.15
C LEU A 48 10.49 -0.32 -11.65
N VAL A 49 10.51 0.96 -12.04
CA VAL A 49 10.62 1.38 -13.45
C VAL A 49 12.05 1.83 -13.78
N ALA A 50 12.71 2.50 -12.82
CA ALA A 50 14.09 2.94 -12.92
C ALA A 50 14.69 3.12 -11.53
N HIS A 51 16.00 2.97 -11.39
CA HIS A 51 16.75 3.29 -10.17
C HIS A 51 18.04 4.05 -10.49
N ARG A 52 18.61 4.74 -9.50
CA ARG A 52 19.94 5.38 -9.55
C ARG A 52 20.93 4.76 -8.56
N LEU A 53 20.57 3.62 -7.99
CA LEU A 53 21.44 2.88 -7.09
C LEU A 53 22.68 2.37 -7.84
N PRO A 54 23.84 2.27 -7.17
CA PRO A 54 25.06 1.73 -7.76
C PRO A 54 24.97 0.24 -8.14
N SER A 55 23.99 -0.48 -7.60
CA SER A 55 23.68 -1.87 -7.92
C SER A 55 22.18 -2.06 -8.14
N GLU A 56 21.81 -3.08 -8.91
CA GLU A 56 20.42 -3.48 -9.11
C GLU A 56 19.75 -3.82 -7.76
N PRO A 57 18.56 -3.28 -7.45
CA PRO A 57 17.82 -3.63 -6.24
C PRO A 57 17.39 -5.10 -6.23
N ALA A 58 17.45 -5.72 -5.05
CA ALA A 58 16.89 -7.06 -4.87
C ALA A 58 15.35 -6.99 -4.83
N LEU A 59 14.68 -7.64 -5.79
CA LEU A 59 13.23 -7.65 -5.87
C LEU A 59 12.61 -8.90 -5.22
N PRO A 60 11.40 -8.80 -4.61
CA PRO A 60 10.67 -7.56 -4.35
C PRO A 60 11.27 -6.79 -3.17
N GLU A 61 11.43 -5.47 -3.32
CA GLU A 61 11.84 -4.62 -2.20
C GLU A 61 10.73 -4.59 -1.13
N ARG A 62 11.14 -4.26 0.10
CA ARG A 62 10.26 -4.07 1.27
C ARG A 62 10.21 -2.63 1.78
N ASP A 63 11.09 -1.79 1.25
CA ASP A 63 11.17 -0.36 1.53
C ASP A 63 11.51 0.35 0.21
N LEU A 64 10.74 1.38 -0.17
CA LEU A 64 10.98 2.15 -1.39
C LEU A 64 12.25 3.02 -1.30
N PHE A 65 12.81 3.18 -0.11
CA PHE A 65 14.03 3.93 0.14
C PHE A 65 15.24 3.03 0.40
N GLU A 66 15.09 1.72 0.24
CA GLU A 66 16.20 0.77 0.40
C GLU A 66 17.39 1.15 -0.49
N GLY A 67 18.58 1.28 0.11
CA GLY A 67 19.80 1.68 -0.59
C GLY A 67 19.99 3.18 -0.83
N LEU A 68 19.04 4.04 -0.44
CA LEU A 68 19.20 5.50 -0.40
C LEU A 68 19.73 5.92 0.98
N ARG A 69 21.04 6.11 1.09
CA ARG A 69 21.70 6.76 2.24
C ARG A 69 22.68 7.80 1.75
#